data_AF-A0A924KLG2-F1
#
_entry.id   AF-A0A924KLG2-F1
#
_cell.length_a   1.000
_cell.length_b   1.000
_cell.length_c   1.000
_cell.angle_alpha   90.00
_cell.angle_beta   90.00
_cell.angle_gamma   90.00
#
_symmetry.space_group_name_H-M   'P 1'
#
loop_
_entity.id
_entity.type
_entity.pdbx_description
1 polymer ?
#
loop_
_entity_poly.entity_id
_entity_poly.type
_entity_poly.pdbx_seq_one_letter_code
_entity_poly.pdbx_strand_id
1 'polypeptide(L)'
;MSQWKWVNRQVLLLLHDESLAEHGGAPGLRNEGLFDSALARPLNLALYESPDIASLAASYGVGLAKNHPFVDGNKRAAFLA
;
A
#
# COMPACT_ATOMS: atom_id res chain seq x y z
N MET A 1 -10.77 -22.62 2.44
CA MET A 1 -10.17 -21.39 2.99
C MET A 1 -9.89 -20.49 1.82
N SER A 2 -10.54 -19.32 1.74
CA SER A 2 -10.25 -18.36 0.67
C SER A 2 -8.84 -17.83 0.89
N GLN A 3 -7.90 -18.22 0.03
CA GLN A 3 -6.53 -17.75 0.11
C GLN A 3 -6.50 -16.30 -0.38
N TRP A 4 -6.26 -15.36 0.53
CA TRP A 4 -6.10 -13.95 0.17
C TRP A 4 -5.01 -13.78 -0.88
N LYS A 5 -5.24 -12.88 -1.83
CA LYS A 5 -4.21 -12.41 -2.76
C LYS A 5 -3.71 -11.07 -2.26
N TRP A 6 -2.46 -11.05 -1.80
CA TRP A 6 -1.84 -9.86 -1.24
C TRP A 6 -1.26 -8.95 -2.33
N VAL A 7 -1.24 -7.65 -2.07
CA VAL A 7 -0.58 -6.67 -2.95
C VAL A 7 0.91 -6.97 -2.97
N ASN A 8 1.45 -7.21 -4.17
CA ASN A 8 2.88 -7.43 -4.34
C ASN A 8 3.62 -6.09 -4.22
N ARG A 9 4.69 -6.09 -3.43
CA ARG A 9 5.54 -4.92 -3.20
C ARG A 9 6.04 -4.27 -4.49
N GLN A 10 6.62 -5.05 -5.40
CA GLN A 10 7.19 -4.55 -6.66
C GLN A 10 6.11 -4.03 -7.60
N VAL A 11 4.95 -4.70 -7.65
CA VAL A 11 3.81 -4.23 -8.45
C VAL A 11 3.32 -2.87 -7.97
N LEU A 12 3.22 -2.66 -6.65
CA LEU A 12 2.78 -1.36 -6.13
C LEU A 12 3.81 -0.25 -6.39
N LEU A 13 5.11 -0.56 -6.35
CA LEU A 13 6.14 0.41 -6.74
C LEU A 13 6.01 0.79 -8.22
N LEU A 14 5.82 -0.19 -9.10
CA LEU A 14 5.61 0.05 -10.52
C LEU A 14 4.36 0.90 -10.79
N LEU A 15 3.23 0.56 -10.15
CA LEU A 15 1.98 1.31 -10.28
C LEU A 15 2.10 2.74 -9.72
N HIS A 16 2.88 2.94 -8.66
CA HIS A 16 3.18 4.27 -8.14
C HIS A 16 4.01 5.08 -9.15
N ASP A 17 5.05 4.49 -9.73
CA ASP A 17 5.87 5.13 -10.76
C ASP A 17 5.05 5.48 -12.01
N GLU A 18 4.18 4.57 -12.48
CA GLU A 18 3.23 4.82 -13.57
C GLU A 18 2.29 5.99 -13.25
N SER A 19 1.74 6.02 -12.03
CA SER A 19 0.85 7.11 -11.59
C SER A 19 1.57 8.47 -11.50
N LEU A 20 2.85 8.48 -11.14
CA LEU A 20 3.67 9.69 -11.17
C LEU A 20 3.98 10.13 -12.60
N ALA A 21 4.24 9.20 -13.51
CA ALA A 21 4.45 9.50 -14.92
C ALA A 21 3.20 10.11 -15.57
N GLU A 22 2.01 9.63 -15.21
CA GLU A 22 0.75 10.12 -15.78
C GLU A 22 0.24 11.43 -15.17
N HIS A 23 0.38 11.59 -13.85
CA HIS A 23 -0.27 12.69 -13.12
C HIS A 23 0.71 13.65 -12.43
N GLY A 24 2.02 13.41 -12.56
CA GLY A 24 3.08 14.21 -11.95
C GLY A 24 3.33 13.91 -10.46
N GLY A 25 4.44 14.44 -9.97
CA GLY A 25 4.91 14.32 -8.59
C GLY A 25 6.39 13.92 -8.51
N ALA A 26 6.98 14.01 -7.33
CA ALA A 26 8.38 13.64 -7.12
C ALA A 26 8.55 12.12 -6.95
N PRO A 27 9.50 11.49 -7.69
CA PRO A 27 9.74 10.05 -7.59
C PRO A 27 10.46 9.66 -6.30
N GLY A 28 10.40 8.38 -5.98
CA GLY A 28 11.21 7.75 -4.95
C GLY A 28 10.49 7.41 -3.64
N LEU A 29 11.04 6.41 -2.96
CA LEU A 29 10.67 6.07 -1.59
C LEU A 29 11.37 7.03 -0.63
N ARG A 30 10.59 7.66 0.26
CA ARG A 30 11.10 8.44 1.38
C ARG A 30 11.60 7.53 2.49
N ASN A 31 10.91 6.42 2.73
CA ASN A 31 11.26 5.47 3.78
C ASN A 31 10.72 4.07 3.47
N GLU A 32 11.63 3.12 3.22
CA GLU A 32 11.27 1.73 2.90
C GLU A 32 10.60 1.00 4.06
N GLY A 33 11.04 1.23 5.30
CA GLY A 33 10.44 0.60 6.48
C GLY A 33 8.98 1.00 6.68
N LEU A 34 8.63 2.25 6.36
CA LEU A 34 7.24 2.74 6.39
C LEU A 34 6.39 2.15 5.26
N PHE A 35 7.00 1.82 4.12
CA PHE A 35 6.35 1.15 3.00
C PHE A 35 6.06 -0.32 3.34
N ASP A 36 7.08 -1.05 3.77
CA ASP A 36 6.97 -2.46 4.15
C ASP A 36 6.02 -2.63 5.35
N SER A 37 6.06 -1.69 6.31
CA SER A 37 5.11 -1.65 7.42
C SER A 37 3.67 -1.50 6.94
N ALA A 38 3.39 -0.62 5.97
CA ALA A 38 2.05 -0.43 5.43
C ALA A 38 1.54 -1.70 4.73
N LEU A 39 2.40 -2.38 3.97
CA LEU A 39 2.06 -3.62 3.28
C LEU A 39 1.81 -4.79 4.24
N ALA A 40 2.48 -4.81 5.40
CA ALA A 40 2.30 -5.84 6.42
C ALA A 40 1.01 -5.70 7.24
N ARG A 41 0.39 -4.50 7.29
CA ARG A 41 -0.81 -4.25 8.12
C ARG A 41 -1.98 -5.21 7.86
N PRO A 42 -2.45 -5.42 6.61
CA PRO A 42 -3.55 -6.34 6.35
C PRO A 42 -3.19 -7.80 6.59
N LEU A 43 -1.93 -8.20 6.41
CA LEU A 43 -1.46 -9.55 6.74
C LEU A 43 -1.58 -9.81 8.24
N ASN A 44 -1.13 -8.85 9.06
CA ASN A 44 -1.28 -8.91 10.50
C ASN A 44 -2.75 -8.92 10.91
N LEU A 45 -3.59 -8.09 10.29
CA LEU A 45 -5.03 -8.06 10.56
C LEU A 45 -5.69 -9.42 10.28
N ALA A 46 -5.38 -10.05 9.15
CA ALA A 46 -5.89 -11.37 8.80
C ALA A 46 -5.37 -12.50 9.71
N LEU A 47 -4.20 -12.32 10.33
CA LEU A 47 -3.60 -13.31 11.22
C LEU A 47 -4.25 -13.28 12.62
N TYR A 48 -4.57 -12.08 13.12
CA TYR A 48 -5.03 -11.89 14.50
C TYR A 48 -6.55 -11.70 14.62
N GLU A 49 -7.25 -11.39 13.53
CA GLU A 49 -8.68 -11.13 13.53
C GLU A 49 -9.41 -11.93 12.43
N SER A 50 -10.70 -11.67 12.24
CA SER A 50 -11.51 -12.25 11.16
C SER A 50 -12.07 -11.16 10.23
N PRO A 51 -11.19 -10.40 9.56
CA PRO A 51 -11.59 -9.30 8.69
C PRO A 51 -12.28 -9.80 7.42
N ASP A 52 -13.17 -8.98 6.88
CA ASP A 52 -13.61 -9.11 5.50
C ASP A 52 -12.65 -8.44 4.51
N ILE A 53 -12.92 -8.60 3.22
CA ILE A 53 -12.06 -8.04 2.17
C ILE A 53 -11.99 -6.50 2.22
N ALA A 54 -13.08 -5.84 2.60
CA ALA A 54 -13.13 -4.39 2.72
C ALA A 54 -12.22 -3.89 3.85
N SER A 55 -12.19 -4.61 4.98
CA SER A 55 -11.33 -4.29 6.12
C SER A 55 -9.84 -4.44 5.76
N LEU A 56 -9.49 -5.47 4.98
CA LEU A 56 -8.12 -5.67 4.48
C LEU A 56 -7.69 -4.55 3.50
N ALA A 57 -8.55 -4.20 2.54
CA ALA A 57 -8.28 -3.11 1.60
C ALA A 57 -8.15 -1.76 2.31
N ALA A 58 -9.04 -1.46 3.27
CA ALA A 58 -8.95 -0.26 4.09
C ALA A 58 -7.65 -0.19 4.90
N SER A 59 -7.15 -1.33 5.38
CA SER A 59 -5.88 -1.41 6.10
C SER A 59 -4.68 -1.03 5.23
N TYR A 60 -4.63 -1.46 3.96
CA TYR A 60 -3.65 -0.98 2.97
C TYR A 60 -3.77 0.53 2.77
N GLY A 61 -4.97 1.01 2.44
CA GLY A 61 -5.22 2.41 2.12
C GLY A 61 -4.83 3.36 3.26
N VAL A 62 -5.24 3.05 4.49
CA VAL A 62 -4.86 3.84 5.67
C VAL A 62 -3.35 3.78 5.91
N GLY A 63 -2.74 2.60 5.83
CA GLY A 63 -1.30 2.42 6.03
C GLY A 63 -0.47 3.28 5.08
N LEU A 64 -0.72 3.16 3.77
CA LEU A 64 0.03 3.89 2.75
C LEU A 64 -0.24 5.40 2.80
N ALA A 65 -1.49 5.81 3.01
CA ALA A 65 -1.83 7.22 3.06
C ALA A 65 -1.29 7.94 4.30
N LYS A 66 -1.19 7.25 5.44
CA LYS A 66 -0.77 7.85 6.73
C LYS A 66 0.70 7.64 7.07
N ASN A 67 1.34 6.58 6.59
CA ASN A 67 2.77 6.38 6.81
C ASN A 67 3.62 7.33 5.97
N HIS A 68 3.07 7.85 4.87
CA HIS A 68 3.80 8.67 3.90
C HIS A 68 5.15 8.03 3.46
N PRO A 69 5.15 6.78 2.95
CA PRO A 69 6.39 6.10 2.59
C PRO A 69 7.09 6.64 1.33
N PHE A 70 6.36 7.31 0.44
CA PHE A 70 6.88 7.91 -0.78
C PHE A 70 7.18 9.40 -0.59
N VAL A 71 8.09 9.94 -1.41
CA VAL A 71 8.38 11.38 -1.45
C VAL A 71 7.13 12.16 -1.84
N ASP A 72 6.39 11.67 -2.83
CA ASP A 72 5.09 12.19 -3.25
C ASP A 72 4.16 11.05 -3.72
N GLY A 73 2.88 11.32 -3.93
CA GLY A 73 1.93 10.33 -4.48
C GLY A 73 1.36 9.35 -3.45
N ASN A 74 1.62 9.52 -2.16
CA ASN A 74 1.19 8.61 -1.09
C ASN A 74 -0.30 8.24 -1.12
N LYS A 75 -1.18 9.21 -1.35
CA LYS A 75 -2.64 8.97 -1.43
C LYS A 75 -3.05 8.19 -2.70
N ARG A 76 -2.30 8.36 -3.80
CA ARG A 76 -2.50 7.62 -5.05
C ARG A 76 -2.01 6.18 -4.90
N ALA A 77 -0.82 5.99 -4.35
CA ALA A 77 -0.34 4.66 -3.98
C ALA A 77 -1.31 3.92 -3.05
N ALA A 78 -1.90 4.62 -2.08
CA ALA A 78 -2.93 4.06 -1.19
C ALA A 78 -4.23 3.65 -1.91
N PHE A 79 -4.58 4.32 -3.00
CA PHE A 79 -5.75 3.99 -3.81
C PHE A 79 -5.49 2.85 -4.79
N LEU A 80 -4.24 2.69 -5.25
CA LEU A 80 -3.81 1.64 -6.17
C LEU A 80 -3.58 0.29 -5.49
N ALA A 81 -3.35 0.28 -4.18
CA ALA A 81 -3.17 -0.91 -3.36
C ALA A 81 -4.51 -1.51 -2.93
#